data_AF-A0A2I2Y590-F1
#
_entry.id   AF-A0A2I2Y590-F1
#
_cell.length_a   1.000
_cell.length_b   1.000
_cell.length_c   1.000
_cell.angle_alpha   90.00
_cell.angle_beta   90.00
_cell.angle_gamma   90.00
#
_symmetry.space_group_name_H-M   'P 1'
#
loop_
_entity.id
_entity.type
_entity.pdbx_description
1 polymer ?
#
loop_
_entity_poly.entity_id
_entity_poly.type
_entity_poly.pdbx_seq_one_letter_code
_entity_poly.pdbx_strand_id
1 'polypeptide(L)'
;MEKIPFVLGGNLQGGELVVAYPYDLVRSPWKTQEHTPTPDDHVFRWLAYSYASTHRLMTDARRRVCHTEDFQKEEGTVNGASWHTVAGSLNDFSYLHTNCFELSIYVGCDKYPHESQLPEEWENNRESLIVFMEQVHRGIKGLVRDSHGKGIPNAIISVEGINHDIRTGGVSLQKLSLACRRVRCAFALSSSSTMIVRPPQPYGTVPHSSPDPVTTKVSPLRNF
;
A
#
# COMPACT_ATOMS: atom_id res chain seq x y z
N MET A 1 1.63 -11.23 9.71
CA MET A 1 2.06 -9.81 9.52
C MET A 1 2.15 -9.01 10.82
N GLU A 2 1.76 -9.54 11.98
CA GLU A 2 1.58 -8.74 13.21
C GLU A 2 2.87 -8.33 13.94
N LYS A 3 3.99 -9.02 13.68
CA LYS A 3 5.26 -8.79 14.42
C LYS A 3 6.06 -7.58 13.91
N ILE A 4 5.89 -7.23 12.64
CA ILE A 4 6.64 -6.16 11.97
C ILE A 4 5.62 -5.15 11.44
N PRO A 5 5.78 -3.84 11.70
CA PRO A 5 4.90 -2.82 11.18
C PRO A 5 5.20 -2.58 9.69
N PHE A 6 4.79 -3.53 8.84
CA PHE A 6 4.88 -3.39 7.39
C PHE A 6 4.02 -2.21 6.90
N VAL A 7 4.55 -1.50 5.91
CA VAL A 7 3.95 -0.27 5.36
C VAL A 7 3.61 -0.45 3.88
N LEU A 8 4.50 -1.12 3.15
CA LEU A 8 4.33 -1.42 1.72
C LEU A 8 4.77 -2.87 1.49
N GLY A 9 3.99 -3.60 0.71
CA GLY A 9 4.24 -4.98 0.31
C GLY A 9 3.95 -5.19 -1.18
N GLY A 10 4.63 -6.16 -1.78
CA GLY A 10 4.40 -6.57 -3.17
C GLY A 10 4.41 -8.09 -3.24
N ASN A 11 3.27 -8.66 -3.65
CA ASN A 11 3.10 -10.08 -3.89
C ASN A 11 3.38 -10.38 -5.38
N LEU A 12 4.52 -11.01 -5.67
CA LEU A 12 4.93 -11.32 -7.04
C LEU A 12 4.20 -12.56 -7.55
N GLN A 13 3.60 -12.44 -8.72
CA GLN A 13 2.85 -13.49 -9.41
C GLN A 13 3.33 -13.62 -10.85
N GLY A 14 3.01 -14.75 -11.48
CA GLY A 14 3.24 -14.98 -12.90
C GLY A 14 1.95 -15.37 -13.60
N GLY A 15 1.97 -15.32 -14.93
CA GLY A 15 0.82 -15.67 -15.77
C GLY A 15 0.12 -14.48 -16.39
N GLU A 16 0.52 -13.25 -16.10
CA GLU A 16 0.07 -12.04 -16.76
C GLU A 16 1.16 -10.97 -16.65
N LEU A 17 0.96 -9.82 -17.29
CA LEU A 17 1.89 -8.70 -17.22
C LEU A 17 1.14 -7.42 -16.87
N VAL A 18 0.89 -7.24 -15.57
CA VAL A 18 0.09 -6.13 -15.00
C VAL A 18 0.36 -5.98 -13.50
N VAL A 19 0.14 -4.78 -12.96
CA VAL A 19 0.10 -4.55 -11.51
C VAL A 19 -1.34 -4.38 -11.05
N ALA A 20 -1.85 -5.35 -10.30
CA ALA A 20 -3.18 -5.34 -9.72
C ALA A 20 -3.18 -4.69 -8.33
N TYR A 21 -4.10 -3.75 -8.12
CA TYR A 21 -4.27 -3.04 -6.85
C TYR A 21 -5.67 -3.27 -6.22
N PRO A 22 -5.81 -3.18 -4.88
CA PRO A 22 -7.05 -3.47 -4.18
C PRO A 22 -8.23 -2.55 -4.55
N TYR A 23 -9.48 -2.95 -4.28
CA TYR A 23 -9.85 -4.26 -3.73
C TYR A 23 -9.85 -5.37 -4.79
N ASP A 24 -9.59 -6.60 -4.35
CA ASP A 24 -9.70 -7.79 -5.20
C ASP A 24 -11.11 -8.41 -5.15
N LEU A 25 -11.87 -8.20 -4.08
CA LEU A 25 -13.25 -8.65 -3.97
C LEU A 25 -14.25 -7.57 -4.43
N VAL A 26 -15.18 -7.94 -5.31
CA VAL A 26 -16.30 -7.05 -5.67
C VAL A 26 -17.19 -6.74 -4.48
N ARG A 27 -17.75 -5.52 -4.43
CA ARG A 27 -18.75 -5.17 -3.40
C ARG A 27 -20.10 -5.81 -3.65
N SER A 28 -20.49 -5.95 -4.92
CA SER A 28 -21.79 -6.49 -5.32
C SER A 28 -21.75 -8.03 -5.35
N PRO A 29 -22.56 -8.75 -4.54
CA PRO A 29 -22.50 -10.22 -4.46
C PRO A 29 -22.80 -10.95 -5.78
N TRP A 30 -23.48 -10.28 -6.71
CA TRP A 30 -23.97 -10.86 -7.97
C TRP A 30 -23.06 -10.57 -9.17
N LYS A 31 -22.04 -9.70 -9.00
CA LYS A 31 -21.10 -9.37 -10.06
C LYS A 31 -19.86 -10.24 -9.92
N THR A 32 -19.22 -10.53 -11.05
CA THR A 32 -17.92 -11.22 -11.07
C THR A 32 -16.77 -10.27 -11.37
N GLN A 33 -17.08 -9.09 -11.90
CA GLN A 33 -16.17 -7.99 -12.19
C GLN A 33 -16.85 -6.66 -11.90
N GLU A 34 -16.22 -5.81 -11.10
CA GLU A 34 -16.66 -4.46 -10.78
C GLU A 34 -15.49 -3.64 -10.25
N HIS A 35 -15.26 -2.46 -10.81
CA HIS A 35 -14.27 -1.53 -10.27
C HIS A 35 -14.62 -1.16 -8.83
N THR A 36 -13.80 -1.64 -7.90
CA THR A 36 -14.05 -1.55 -6.46
C THR A 36 -12.90 -0.82 -5.77
N PRO A 37 -12.98 0.52 -5.67
CA PRO A 37 -11.89 1.32 -5.12
C PRO A 37 -11.79 1.20 -3.60
N THR A 38 -10.57 1.36 -3.09
CA THR A 38 -10.31 1.59 -1.67
C THR A 38 -10.50 3.07 -1.30
N PRO A 39 -10.63 3.41 0.01
CA PRO A 39 -10.49 4.78 0.47
C PRO A 39 -9.18 5.47 0.01
N ASP A 40 -8.10 4.70 -0.16
CA ASP A 40 -6.78 5.15 -0.61
C ASP A 40 -6.53 4.87 -2.11
N ASP A 41 -7.56 4.80 -2.95
CA ASP A 41 -7.46 4.38 -4.37
C ASP A 41 -6.37 5.14 -5.15
N HIS A 42 -6.31 6.46 -4.95
CA HIS A 42 -5.30 7.31 -5.60
C HIS A 42 -3.86 6.94 -5.20
N VAL A 43 -3.64 6.49 -3.95
CA VAL A 43 -2.34 5.97 -3.51
C VAL A 43 -2.04 4.67 -4.21
N PHE A 44 -2.99 3.74 -4.21
CA PHE A 44 -2.81 2.42 -4.81
C PHE A 44 -2.52 2.51 -6.30
N ARG A 45 -3.23 3.38 -7.02
CA ARG A 45 -2.97 3.68 -8.43
C ARG A 45 -1.58 4.26 -8.64
N TRP A 46 -1.15 5.20 -7.79
CA TRP A 46 0.21 5.74 -7.85
C TRP A 46 1.28 4.66 -7.62
N LEU A 47 1.09 3.81 -6.61
CA LEU A 47 2.02 2.72 -6.29
C LEU A 47 2.10 1.73 -7.46
N ALA A 48 0.96 1.30 -7.99
CA ALA A 48 0.89 0.39 -9.13
C ALA A 48 1.56 1.00 -10.37
N TYR A 49 1.22 2.26 -10.69
CA TYR A 49 1.81 2.99 -11.79
C TYR A 49 3.33 3.16 -11.63
N SER A 50 3.82 3.44 -10.42
CA SER A 50 5.25 3.62 -10.16
C SER A 50 6.08 2.39 -10.48
N TYR A 51 5.50 1.19 -10.33
CA TYR A 51 6.14 -0.06 -10.74
C TYR A 51 5.97 -0.30 -12.25
N ALA A 52 4.74 -0.17 -12.76
CA ALA A 52 4.41 -0.49 -14.15
C ALA A 52 5.13 0.42 -15.15
N SER A 53 5.17 1.73 -14.86
CA SER A 53 5.80 2.76 -15.72
C SER A 53 7.32 2.64 -15.84
N THR A 54 7.98 1.90 -14.95
CA THR A 54 9.43 1.64 -15.00
C THR A 54 9.76 0.23 -15.46
N HIS A 55 8.74 -0.62 -15.67
CA HIS A 55 8.94 -1.99 -16.11
C HIS A 55 9.05 -1.99 -17.64
N ARG A 56 10.12 -2.58 -18.17
CA ARG A 56 10.47 -2.49 -19.60
C ARG A 56 9.36 -3.02 -20.51
N LEU A 57 8.85 -4.20 -20.20
CA LEU A 57 7.79 -4.81 -21.02
C LEU A 57 6.40 -4.19 -20.76
N MET A 58 6.02 -3.88 -19.51
CA MET A 58 4.71 -3.27 -19.24
C MET A 58 4.52 -1.93 -19.97
N THR A 59 5.60 -1.20 -20.26
CA THR A 59 5.58 0.06 -21.02
C THR A 59 5.84 -0.09 -22.53
N ASP A 60 6.28 -1.25 -23.03
CA ASP A 60 6.53 -1.45 -24.46
C ASP A 60 5.22 -1.60 -25.24
N ALA A 61 4.87 -0.61 -26.05
CA ALA A 61 3.69 -0.61 -26.91
C ALA A 61 3.68 -1.72 -27.98
N ARG A 62 4.82 -2.35 -28.24
CA ARG A 62 4.96 -3.45 -29.21
C ARG A 62 4.89 -4.82 -28.55
N ARG A 63 4.75 -4.89 -27.22
CA ARG A 63 4.68 -6.17 -26.52
C ARG A 63 3.50 -6.99 -27.04
N ARG A 64 3.63 -8.31 -26.95
CA ARG A 64 2.48 -9.20 -27.13
C ARG A 64 1.56 -9.09 -25.91
N VAL A 65 0.25 -9.14 -26.14
CA VAL A 65 -0.73 -9.39 -25.07
C VAL A 65 -0.50 -10.80 -24.53
N CYS A 66 -0.58 -10.96 -23.21
CA CYS A 66 -0.48 -12.27 -22.56
C CYS A 66 -1.76 -13.09 -22.83
N HIS A 67 -2.40 -13.67 -21.81
CA HIS A 67 -3.48 -14.64 -22.00
C HIS A 67 -4.87 -13.99 -21.99
N THR A 68 -5.04 -12.89 -21.27
CA THR A 68 -6.35 -12.27 -21.04
C THR A 68 -6.49 -10.92 -21.74
N GLU A 69 -6.30 -9.82 -21.03
CA GLU A 69 -6.61 -8.47 -21.47
C GLU A 69 -5.35 -7.67 -21.82
N ASP A 70 -5.54 -6.60 -22.59
CA ASP A 70 -4.46 -5.67 -22.89
C ASP A 70 -4.39 -4.53 -21.88
N PHE A 71 -3.68 -4.78 -20.78
CA PHE A 71 -3.50 -3.82 -19.68
C PHE A 71 -2.66 -2.58 -20.03
N GLN A 72 -2.05 -2.51 -21.22
CA GLN A 72 -1.34 -1.30 -21.66
C GLN A 72 -2.27 -0.08 -21.73
N LYS A 73 -3.55 -0.30 -22.06
CA LYS A 73 -4.56 0.76 -22.12
C LYS A 73 -4.80 1.44 -20.77
N GLU A 74 -4.46 0.75 -19.69
CA GLU A 74 -4.58 1.20 -18.29
C GLU A 74 -3.20 1.35 -17.66
N GLU A 75 -2.20 1.71 -18.48
CA GLU A 75 -0.83 2.01 -18.04
C GLU A 75 -0.14 0.83 -17.32
N GLY A 76 -0.54 -0.40 -17.66
CA GLY A 76 -0.01 -1.62 -17.04
C GLY A 76 -0.53 -1.86 -15.62
N THR A 77 -1.64 -1.22 -15.25
CA THR A 77 -2.28 -1.36 -13.93
C THR A 77 -3.73 -1.79 -14.06
N VAL A 78 -4.29 -2.38 -13.01
CA VAL A 78 -5.71 -2.74 -12.97
C VAL A 78 -6.24 -2.82 -11.53
N ASN A 79 -7.51 -2.50 -11.31
CA ASN A 79 -8.17 -2.83 -10.04
C ASN A 79 -8.46 -4.33 -10.00
N GLY A 80 -8.11 -5.01 -8.90
CA GLY A 80 -8.25 -6.47 -8.80
C GLY A 80 -9.68 -6.95 -9.08
N ALA A 81 -10.66 -6.33 -8.43
CA ALA A 81 -12.07 -6.67 -8.58
C ALA A 81 -12.65 -6.32 -9.97
N SER A 82 -12.07 -5.37 -10.72
CA SER A 82 -12.48 -5.13 -12.11
C SER A 82 -11.94 -6.18 -13.07
N TRP A 83 -10.78 -6.76 -12.77
CA TRP A 83 -10.18 -7.81 -13.61
C TRP A 83 -10.75 -9.19 -13.30
N HIS A 84 -10.66 -9.67 -12.06
CA HIS A 84 -11.33 -10.88 -11.62
C HIS A 84 -11.49 -10.89 -10.11
N THR A 85 -12.71 -11.16 -9.64
CA THR A 85 -12.98 -11.17 -8.21
C THR A 85 -12.24 -12.30 -7.48
N VAL A 86 -11.52 -11.96 -6.41
CA VAL A 86 -10.83 -12.94 -5.54
C VAL A 86 -11.19 -12.68 -4.09
N ALA A 87 -11.96 -13.61 -3.50
CA ALA A 87 -12.25 -13.55 -2.07
C ALA A 87 -11.06 -14.07 -1.25
N GLY A 88 -10.73 -13.38 -0.15
CA GLY A 88 -9.66 -13.81 0.76
C GLY A 88 -8.25 -13.60 0.20
N SER A 89 -8.06 -12.61 -0.68
CA SER A 89 -6.73 -12.27 -1.19
C SER A 89 -5.83 -11.72 -0.08
N LEU A 90 -4.51 -11.91 -0.24
CA LEU A 90 -3.53 -11.34 0.68
C LEU A 90 -3.56 -9.80 0.63
N ASN A 91 -3.78 -9.22 -0.55
CA ASN A 91 -3.79 -7.76 -0.72
C ASN A 91 -4.91 -7.12 0.12
N ASP A 92 -6.13 -7.65 0.01
CA ASP A 92 -7.29 -7.16 0.77
C ASP A 92 -7.09 -7.41 2.27
N PHE A 93 -6.54 -8.56 2.66
CA PHE A 93 -6.22 -8.85 4.05
C PHE A 93 -5.22 -7.85 4.63
N SER A 94 -4.11 -7.59 3.92
CA SER A 94 -3.06 -6.65 4.29
C SER A 94 -3.63 -5.25 4.55
N TYR A 95 -4.47 -4.74 3.65
CA TYR A 95 -5.06 -3.40 3.76
C TYR A 95 -6.14 -3.28 4.86
N LEU A 96 -6.96 -4.33 5.04
CA LEU A 96 -8.07 -4.31 5.99
C LEU A 96 -7.66 -4.64 7.44
N HIS A 97 -6.63 -5.46 7.63
CA HIS A 97 -6.25 -5.98 8.95
C HIS A 97 -4.91 -5.46 9.45
N THR A 98 -4.15 -4.74 8.62
CA THR A 98 -2.85 -4.16 8.99
C THR A 98 -2.72 -2.74 8.44
N ASN A 99 -1.56 -2.11 8.67
CA ASN A 99 -1.22 -0.81 8.06
C ASN A 99 -0.58 -0.95 6.67
N CYS A 100 -0.41 -2.18 6.17
CA CYS A 100 0.40 -2.47 4.99
C CYS A 100 -0.42 -2.30 3.72
N PHE A 101 0.09 -1.50 2.78
CA PHE A 101 -0.48 -1.39 1.45
C PHE A 101 0.20 -2.44 0.59
N GLU A 102 -0.56 -3.39 0.08
CA GLU A 102 -0.02 -4.51 -0.69
C GLU A 102 -0.59 -4.54 -2.10
N LEU A 103 0.30 -4.77 -3.07
CA LEU A 103 -0.03 -4.94 -4.48
C LEU A 103 0.20 -6.37 -4.93
N SER A 104 -0.55 -6.82 -5.93
CA SER A 104 -0.21 -8.03 -6.68
C SER A 104 0.46 -7.66 -8.00
N ILE A 105 1.70 -8.08 -8.17
CA ILE A 105 2.54 -7.70 -9.30
C ILE A 105 2.74 -8.93 -10.18
N TYR A 106 2.16 -8.91 -11.38
CA TYR A 106 2.33 -9.98 -12.36
C TYR A 106 3.50 -9.63 -13.29
N VAL A 107 4.61 -10.34 -13.12
CA VAL A 107 5.91 -9.96 -13.71
C VAL A 107 6.14 -10.49 -15.13
N GLY A 108 5.27 -11.38 -15.63
CA GLY A 108 5.46 -12.02 -16.92
C GLY A 108 4.36 -13.03 -17.28
N CYS A 109 4.15 -13.21 -18.60
CA CYS A 109 3.11 -14.11 -19.13
C CYS A 109 3.37 -15.59 -18.79
N ASP A 110 4.64 -15.99 -18.71
CA ASP A 110 5.04 -17.37 -18.44
C ASP A 110 5.22 -17.57 -16.93
N LYS A 111 4.41 -18.45 -16.33
CA LYS A 111 4.49 -18.77 -14.89
C LYS A 111 5.79 -19.45 -14.50
N TYR A 112 6.38 -20.20 -15.43
CA TYR A 112 7.62 -20.95 -15.26
C TYR A 112 8.50 -20.71 -16.50
N PRO A 113 9.15 -19.54 -16.59
CA PRO A 113 10.06 -19.26 -17.70
C PRO A 113 11.28 -20.19 -17.63
N HIS A 114 11.90 -20.45 -18.78
CA HIS A 114 13.11 -21.25 -18.84
C HIS A 114 14.28 -20.51 -18.16
N GLU A 115 15.24 -21.24 -17.58
CA GLU A 115 16.39 -20.66 -16.86
C GLU A 115 17.14 -19.61 -17.69
N SER A 116 17.25 -19.84 -19.01
CA SER A 116 17.91 -18.92 -19.94
C SER A 116 17.23 -17.55 -20.07
N GLN A 117 15.96 -17.41 -19.68
CA GLN A 117 15.21 -16.16 -19.72
C GLN A 117 15.32 -15.37 -18.41
N LEU A 118 15.73 -16.00 -17.30
CA LEU A 118 15.79 -15.36 -15.98
C LEU A 118 16.66 -14.08 -15.93
N PRO A 119 17.80 -13.98 -16.63
CA PRO A 119 18.59 -12.74 -16.66
C PRO A 119 17.82 -11.57 -17.29
N GLU A 120 17.03 -11.84 -18.33
CA GLU A 120 16.20 -10.84 -18.98
C GLU A 120 15.01 -10.44 -18.11
N GLU A 121 14.35 -11.41 -17.47
CA GLU A 121 13.28 -11.15 -16.49
C GLU A 121 13.77 -10.28 -15.33
N TRP A 122 14.96 -10.56 -14.80
CA TRP A 122 15.57 -9.70 -13.79
C TRP A 122 15.74 -8.27 -14.30
N GLU A 123 16.32 -8.10 -15.48
CA GLU A 123 16.61 -6.77 -16.01
C GLU A 123 15.34 -5.99 -16.40
N ASN A 124 14.26 -6.70 -16.75
CA ASN A 124 12.93 -6.11 -16.96
C ASN A 124 12.30 -5.55 -15.68
N ASN A 125 12.57 -6.20 -14.53
CA ASN A 125 11.94 -5.91 -13.24
C ASN A 125 12.82 -5.10 -12.28
N ARG A 126 14.14 -5.09 -12.48
CA ARG A 126 15.13 -4.53 -11.53
C ARG A 126 14.83 -3.10 -11.14
N GLU A 127 14.62 -2.22 -12.11
CA GLU A 127 14.33 -0.80 -11.84
C GLU A 127 12.98 -0.63 -11.13
N SER A 128 11.95 -1.33 -11.60
CA SER A 128 10.61 -1.30 -10.99
C SER A 128 10.59 -1.76 -9.54
N LEU A 129 11.34 -2.80 -9.20
CA LEU A 129 11.45 -3.25 -7.82
C LEU A 129 12.12 -2.19 -6.93
N ILE A 130 13.17 -1.53 -7.43
CA ILE A 130 13.86 -0.47 -6.69
C ILE A 130 12.93 0.73 -6.50
N VAL A 131 12.32 1.23 -7.58
CA VAL A 131 11.40 2.37 -7.54
C VAL A 131 10.19 2.10 -6.64
N PHE A 132 9.66 0.88 -6.68
CA PHE A 132 8.59 0.45 -5.79
C PHE A 132 9.03 0.43 -4.32
N MET A 133 10.21 -0.10 -4.01
CA MET A 133 10.73 -0.04 -2.65
C MET A 133 10.96 1.40 -2.18
N GLU A 134 11.46 2.29 -3.04
CA GLU A 134 11.66 3.71 -2.71
C GLU A 134 10.35 4.43 -2.38
N GLN A 135 9.24 3.98 -2.97
CA GLN A 135 7.93 4.55 -2.69
C GLN A 135 7.72 4.59 -1.18
N VAL A 136 8.09 3.56 -0.41
CA VAL A 136 7.85 3.43 1.05
C VAL A 136 8.33 4.62 1.90
N HIS A 137 9.15 5.50 1.33
CA HIS A 137 9.67 6.69 1.97
C HIS A 137 8.86 7.97 1.72
N ARG A 138 7.91 7.95 0.78
CA ARG A 138 6.97 9.02 0.49
C ARG A 138 5.86 9.10 1.53
N GLY A 139 5.12 10.21 1.51
CA GLY A 139 4.04 10.44 2.45
C GLY A 139 4.51 11.05 3.76
N ILE A 140 3.67 10.93 4.80
CA ILE A 140 3.94 11.52 6.11
C ILE A 140 4.50 10.45 7.06
N LYS A 141 5.43 10.85 7.93
CA LYS A 141 5.94 9.95 8.98
C LYS A 141 6.32 10.74 10.22
N GLY A 142 6.05 10.20 11.40
CA GLY A 142 6.19 10.92 12.65
C GLY A 142 6.19 10.04 13.90
N LEU A 143 6.10 10.68 15.06
CA LEU A 143 5.94 10.02 16.36
C LEU A 143 4.74 10.64 17.07
N VAL A 144 3.85 9.80 17.58
CA VAL A 144 2.79 10.24 18.50
C VAL A 144 3.34 10.11 19.92
N ARG A 145 3.34 11.21 20.67
CA ARG A 145 3.90 11.28 22.02
C ARG A 145 2.89 11.85 23.00
N ASP A 146 2.97 11.43 24.26
CA ASP A 146 2.25 12.06 25.36
C ASP A 146 2.92 13.37 25.80
N SER A 147 2.33 14.05 26.79
CA SER A 147 2.85 15.28 27.38
C SER A 147 4.24 15.13 28.02
N HIS A 148 4.65 13.90 28.34
CA HIS A 148 5.96 13.57 28.92
C HIS A 148 6.97 13.15 27.84
N GLY A 149 6.59 13.21 26.55
CA GLY A 149 7.45 12.85 25.42
C GLY A 149 7.56 11.35 25.15
N LYS A 150 6.79 10.50 25.84
CA LYS A 150 6.79 9.04 25.63
C LYS A 150 5.92 8.68 24.43
N GLY A 151 6.41 7.78 23.58
CA GLY A 151 5.66 7.30 22.42
C GLY A 151 4.40 6.53 22.81
N ILE A 152 3.28 6.86 22.18
CA ILE A 152 1.98 6.20 22.41
C ILE A 152 1.81 5.08 21.36
N PRO A 153 1.79 3.79 21.76
CA PRO A 153 1.50 2.69 20.84
C PRO A 153 0.00 2.58 20.57
N ASN A 154 -0.39 2.00 19.44
CA ASN A 154 -1.78 1.81 19.01
C ASN A 154 -2.66 3.07 18.97
N ALA A 155 -2.07 4.27 18.92
CA ALA A 155 -2.80 5.49 18.61
C ALA A 155 -3.35 5.42 17.18
N ILE A 156 -4.53 5.99 16.98
CA ILE A 156 -5.22 6.01 15.69
C ILE A 156 -4.87 7.32 15.00
N ILE A 157 -4.42 7.21 13.76
CA ILE A 157 -4.09 8.33 12.89
C ILE A 157 -5.08 8.30 11.73
N SER A 158 -5.95 9.31 11.71
CA SER A 158 -6.96 9.52 10.69
C SER A 158 -6.59 10.71 9.85
N VAL A 159 -6.90 10.62 8.56
CA VAL A 159 -6.67 11.71 7.59
C VAL A 159 -8.04 12.22 7.15
N GLU A 160 -8.24 13.53 7.22
CA GLU A 160 -9.47 14.14 6.75
C GLU A 160 -9.70 13.83 5.26
N GLY A 161 -10.87 13.27 4.94
CA GLY A 161 -11.25 12.87 3.58
C GLY A 161 -10.86 11.45 3.17
N ILE A 162 -10.08 10.71 3.99
CA ILE A 162 -9.74 9.30 3.75
C ILE A 162 -10.36 8.44 4.84
N ASN A 163 -11.27 7.54 4.45
CA ASN A 163 -11.93 6.62 5.37
C ASN A 163 -11.10 5.35 5.61
N HIS A 164 -9.83 5.51 5.96
CA HIS A 164 -8.90 4.45 6.35
C HIS A 164 -7.98 4.98 7.45
N ASP A 165 -7.98 4.29 8.59
CA ASP A 165 -7.22 4.68 9.77
C ASP A 165 -5.96 3.83 9.89
N ILE A 166 -4.83 4.47 10.21
CA ILE A 166 -3.55 3.80 10.47
C ILE A 166 -3.27 3.79 11.97
N ARG A 167 -2.66 2.71 12.48
CA ARG A 167 -2.29 2.59 13.90
C ARG A 167 -0.80 2.73 14.11
N THR A 168 -0.39 3.43 15.17
CA THR A 168 1.03 3.51 15.54
C THR A 168 1.55 2.16 16.04
N GLY A 169 2.69 1.70 15.53
CA GLY A 169 3.36 0.49 16.04
C GLY A 169 3.92 0.67 17.46
N GLY A 170 4.07 -0.44 18.18
CA GLY A 170 4.71 -0.46 19.50
C GLY A 170 6.18 -0.06 19.43
N VAL A 171 6.61 0.82 20.35
CA VAL A 171 8.03 1.20 20.52
C VAL A 171 8.80 0.08 21.23
N SER A 172 8.88 -1.12 20.64
CA SER A 172 9.57 -2.27 21.24
C SER A 172 10.95 -2.56 20.63
N LEU A 173 11.25 -2.05 19.44
CA LEU A 173 12.56 -2.28 18.81
C LEU A 173 13.59 -1.23 19.25
N GLN A 174 14.08 -1.35 20.48
CA GLN A 174 15.28 -0.64 20.96
C GLN A 174 16.60 -1.21 20.39
N LYS A 175 16.58 -2.23 19.50
CA LYS A 175 17.80 -2.92 19.03
C LYS A 175 17.99 -3.05 17.51
N LEU A 176 17.08 -2.57 16.67
CA LEU A 176 17.40 -2.37 15.26
C LEU A 176 17.79 -0.91 15.06
N SER A 177 18.84 -0.68 14.27
CA SER A 177 19.56 0.58 14.10
C SER A 177 18.66 1.80 13.96
N LEU A 178 19.23 2.99 14.21
CA LEU A 178 18.59 4.32 14.20
C LEU A 178 17.68 4.66 12.99
N ALA A 179 17.51 3.79 12.00
CA ALA A 179 16.73 3.98 10.78
C ALA A 179 15.20 3.75 10.91
N CYS A 180 14.69 3.04 11.91
CA CYS A 180 13.27 2.64 11.96
C CYS A 180 12.50 3.16 13.19
N ARG A 181 12.65 4.45 13.52
CA ARG A 181 11.99 5.12 14.66
C ARG A 181 10.78 5.98 14.26
N ARG A 182 10.11 5.71 13.14
CA ARG A 182 9.04 6.58 12.61
C ARG A 182 7.81 5.77 12.24
N VAL A 183 6.67 6.18 12.78
CA VAL A 183 5.33 5.80 12.28
C VAL A 183 5.24 6.33 10.87
N ARG A 184 4.99 5.48 9.87
CA ARG A 184 4.75 5.92 8.48
C ARG A 184 3.24 5.93 8.27
N CYS A 185 2.68 7.10 8.00
CA CYS A 185 1.26 7.32 7.80
C CYS A 185 1.06 8.02 6.46
N ALA A 186 0.21 7.42 5.64
CA ALA A 186 -0.33 8.01 4.43
C ALA A 186 0.73 8.41 3.39
N PHE A 187 0.86 7.56 2.39
CA PHE A 187 1.22 8.02 1.06
C PHE A 187 0.15 8.97 0.54
N ALA A 188 0.57 9.95 -0.25
CA ALA A 188 -0.30 10.94 -0.88
C ALA A 188 -1.15 11.78 0.07
N LEU A 189 -0.51 12.75 0.71
CA LEU A 189 -1.22 13.95 1.11
C LEU A 189 -0.46 15.16 0.61
N SER A 190 -1.20 16.05 -0.05
CA SER A 190 -0.75 17.42 -0.26
C SER A 190 -0.26 18.00 1.06
N SER A 191 0.62 19.01 1.01
CA SER A 191 1.13 19.71 2.20
C SER A 191 0.05 20.35 3.10
N SER A 192 -1.24 20.24 2.74
CA SER A 192 -2.39 20.87 3.38
C SER A 192 -3.36 19.90 4.07
N SER A 193 -3.12 18.59 4.05
CA SER A 193 -4.08 17.64 4.64
C SER A 193 -4.10 17.67 6.16
N THR A 194 -5.32 17.67 6.72
CA THR A 194 -5.53 17.65 8.17
C THR A 194 -5.42 16.23 8.70
N MET A 195 -4.56 16.01 9.72
CA MET A 195 -4.51 14.75 10.46
C MET A 195 -5.16 14.89 11.83
N ILE A 196 -5.94 13.88 12.17
CA ILE A 196 -6.63 13.76 13.45
C ILE A 196 -6.02 12.58 14.19
N VAL A 197 -5.44 12.84 15.36
CA VAL A 197 -4.85 11.80 16.20
C VAL A 197 -5.80 11.49 17.34
N ARG A 198 -6.20 10.22 17.45
CA ARG A 198 -7.08 9.73 18.52
C ARG A 198 -6.31 8.78 19.44
N PRO A 199 -6.59 8.81 20.75
CA PRO A 199 -5.97 7.89 21.70
C PRO A 199 -6.32 6.42 21.37
N PRO A 200 -5.52 5.44 21.82
CA PRO A 200 -5.84 4.03 21.65
C PRO A 200 -7.18 3.73 22.30
N GLN A 201 -8.12 3.14 21.57
CA GLN A 201 -9.37 2.67 22.18
C GLN A 201 -9.13 1.36 22.93
N PRO A 202 -9.57 1.22 24.20
CA PRO A 202 -9.61 -0.07 24.87
C PRO A 202 -10.59 -0.98 24.12
N TYR A 203 -10.24 -2.25 23.93
CA TYR A 203 -11.21 -3.23 23.45
C TYR A 203 -12.38 -3.31 24.44
N GLY A 204 -13.59 -2.90 24.00
CA GLY A 204 -14.84 -3.22 24.69
C GLY A 204 -15.33 -2.26 25.79
N THR A 205 -14.82 -1.03 25.90
CA THR A 205 -15.41 -0.03 26.82
C THR A 205 -15.85 1.23 26.09
N VAL A 206 -17.14 1.58 26.22
CA VAL A 206 -17.67 2.89 25.82
C VAL A 206 -17.06 3.95 26.75
N PRO A 207 -16.31 4.95 26.26
CA PRO A 207 -15.71 5.94 27.15
C PRO A 207 -16.78 6.89 27.70
N HIS A 208 -16.86 7.02 29.02
CA HIS A 208 -17.70 8.04 29.69
C HIS A 208 -17.14 9.47 29.59
N SER A 209 -15.99 9.64 28.95
CA SER A 209 -15.46 10.92 28.46
C SER A 209 -14.26 10.59 27.59
N SER A 210 -14.40 10.78 26.28
CA SER A 210 -13.27 10.63 25.35
C SER A 210 -12.39 11.88 25.49
N PRO A 211 -11.06 11.78 25.63
CA PRO A 211 -10.20 12.94 25.44
C PRO A 211 -10.47 13.52 24.05
N ASP A 212 -10.60 14.85 23.95
CA ASP A 212 -10.85 15.51 22.67
C ASP A 212 -9.75 15.14 21.67
N PRO A 213 -10.12 14.80 20.41
CA PRO A 213 -9.16 14.47 19.37
C PRO A 213 -8.20 15.64 19.14
N VAL A 214 -6.89 15.37 19.16
CA VAL A 214 -5.89 16.39 18.87
C VAL A 214 -5.79 16.52 17.34
N THR A 215 -6.31 17.62 16.82
CA THR A 215 -6.20 17.95 15.40
C THR A 215 -4.88 18.68 15.18
N THR A 216 -3.97 18.09 14.40
CA THR A 216 -2.68 18.71 14.07
C THR A 216 -2.56 18.85 12.56
N LYS A 217 -2.30 20.07 12.08
CA LYS A 217 -1.81 20.27 10.72
C LYS A 217 -0.34 19.84 10.69
N VAL A 218 -0.04 18.75 10.01
CA VAL A 218 1.32 18.22 9.93
C VAL A 218 1.91 18.58 8.58
N SER A 219 3.02 19.32 8.60
CA SER A 219 3.80 19.60 7.40
C SER A 219 4.67 18.38 7.04
N PRO A 220 4.89 18.09 5.74
CA PRO A 220 5.81 17.03 5.34
C PRO A 220 7.19 17.25 5.96
N LEU A 221 7.81 16.18 6.48
CA LEU A 221 9.25 16.22 6.74
C LEU A 221 9.95 16.43 5.39
N ARG A 222 10.72 17.51 5.24
CA ARG A 222 11.58 17.71 4.06
C ARG A 222 12.41 16.43 3.87
N ASN A 223 12.28 15.82 2.70
CA ASN A 223 13.19 14.75 2.29
C ASN A 223 14.60 15.37 2.22
N PHE A 224 15.55 14.75 2.93
CA PHE A 224 16.97 14.86 2.62
C PHE A 224 17.28 13.80 1.57
#